data_AF-A0A852V776-F1
#
_entry.id   AF-A0A852V776-F1
#
_cell.length_a   1.000
_cell.length_b   1.000
_cell.length_c   1.000
_cell.angle_alpha   90.00
_cell.angle_beta   90.00
_cell.angle_gamma   90.00
#
_symmetry.space_group_name_H-M   'P 1'
#
loop_
_entity.id
_entity.type
_entity.pdbx_description
1 polymer ?
#
loop_
_entity_poly.entity_id
_entity_poly.type
_entity_poly.pdbx_seq_one_letter_code
_entity_poly.pdbx_strand_id
1 'polypeptide(L)'
;MEYAGCARTYHRLLNPYLAVVFVLTIWRLFDVKDSRARWTVGDWLINYEGGFVRRGFAGEVFLDTGRVLHVSPVWLALLLSLACYAVMFFAVWKLLQVASWNLWIVALAVSPVTLSFGILNIGGWGRKEILYLAGLGILLLMLLRAKVQDWLLIAVMTSICPLMVLCHEPLICFFPYYFGALVIARHSIKSAIKIATLPLLFSTVALVLVIHHPGNATTAANICDSLGPLKQHVCGGAIDYLASTSAGARTLVAENIQAYHYYTLYSNWTIAGSVPIIMAFAFLWRYAKVRYSLIVLLIATGASCAASLVLFLYAVDWGRWIYIHIFSVFFLLLFIDYRRQEREPLGSEVPLPSKWRSRCVGFALFLYATSWSMPNVPDKIEGYGYLGFPIRILNAHLHGS
;
A
#
# COMPACT_ATOMS: atom_id res chain seq x y z
N MET A 1 24.80 19.99 -21.64
CA MET A 1 24.50 20.75 -20.40
C MET A 1 22.99 20.88 -20.12
N GLU A 2 22.10 20.85 -21.12
CA GLU A 2 20.64 20.92 -20.91
C GLU A 2 20.01 19.69 -20.22
N TYR A 3 20.54 18.49 -20.44
CA TYR A 3 20.05 17.24 -19.81
C TYR A 3 20.09 17.29 -18.28
N ALA A 4 21.19 17.81 -17.73
CA ALA A 4 21.34 18.01 -16.28
C ALA A 4 20.34 19.06 -15.75
N GLY A 5 19.93 20.03 -16.58
CA GLY A 5 18.91 21.02 -16.25
C GLY A 5 17.51 20.44 -16.14
N CYS A 6 17.12 19.53 -17.05
CA CYS A 6 15.80 18.90 -17.05
C CYS A 6 15.61 17.92 -15.87
N ALA A 7 16.59 17.05 -15.62
CA ALA A 7 16.59 16.15 -14.46
C ALA A 7 16.54 16.93 -13.13
N ARG A 8 17.33 18.02 -13.02
CA ARG A 8 17.34 18.89 -11.84
C ARG A 8 16.02 19.65 -11.64
N THR A 9 15.29 19.96 -12.70
CA THR A 9 13.97 20.62 -12.63
C THR A 9 12.86 19.65 -12.21
N TYR A 10 12.95 18.38 -12.59
CA TYR A 10 12.00 17.34 -12.20
C TYR A 10 12.02 17.03 -10.69
N HIS A 11 13.22 16.81 -10.12
CA HIS A 11 13.33 16.61 -8.66
C HIS A 11 12.82 17.84 -7.89
N ARG A 12 12.95 19.05 -8.45
CA ARG A 12 12.38 20.27 -7.87
C ARG A 12 10.85 20.29 -7.84
N LEU A 13 10.15 19.51 -8.67
CA LEU A 13 8.67 19.43 -8.65
C LEU A 13 8.16 18.23 -7.86
N LEU A 14 8.77 17.05 -8.00
CA LEU A 14 8.33 15.87 -7.26
C LEU A 14 8.71 15.90 -5.78
N ASN A 15 9.85 16.47 -5.40
CA ASN A 15 10.22 16.52 -3.98
C ASN A 15 9.21 17.35 -3.15
N PRO A 16 8.79 18.56 -3.58
CA PRO A 16 7.69 19.27 -2.93
C PRO A 16 6.37 18.51 -2.94
N TYR A 17 6.02 17.85 -4.05
CA TYR A 17 4.81 17.02 -4.11
C TYR A 17 4.84 15.90 -3.05
N LEU A 18 5.94 15.13 -2.98
CA LEU A 18 6.11 14.08 -1.97
C LEU A 18 6.04 14.64 -0.55
N ALA A 19 6.66 15.79 -0.29
CA ALA A 19 6.61 16.45 1.01
C ALA A 19 5.18 16.87 1.37
N VAL A 20 4.44 17.49 0.44
CA VAL A 20 3.04 17.89 0.65
C VAL A 20 2.16 16.67 0.93
N VAL A 21 2.26 15.63 0.11
CA VAL A 21 1.50 14.38 0.30
C VAL A 21 1.87 13.72 1.64
N PHE A 22 3.14 13.73 2.03
CA PHE A 22 3.57 13.20 3.32
C PHE A 22 3.07 14.03 4.51
N VAL A 23 3.06 15.36 4.41
CA VAL A 23 2.48 16.22 5.45
C VAL A 23 0.97 16.01 5.57
N LEU A 24 0.25 15.92 4.45
CA LEU A 24 -1.17 15.57 4.44
C LEU A 24 -1.43 14.17 5.00
N THR A 25 -0.51 13.23 4.74
CA THR A 25 -0.53 11.88 5.30
C THR A 25 -0.44 11.93 6.83
N ILE A 26 0.51 12.70 7.38
CA ILE A 26 0.67 12.92 8.82
C ILE A 26 -0.59 13.54 9.40
N TRP A 27 -1.06 14.64 8.81
CA TRP A 27 -2.27 15.32 9.28
C TRP A 27 -3.46 14.37 9.34
N ARG A 28 -3.68 13.55 8.29
CA ARG A 28 -4.75 12.55 8.27
C ARG A 28 -4.59 11.43 9.30
N LEU A 29 -3.36 11.02 9.59
CA LEU A 29 -3.11 9.99 10.58
C LEU A 29 -3.49 10.45 12.00
N PHE A 30 -3.41 11.75 12.29
CA PHE A 30 -3.78 12.32 13.59
C PHE A 30 -5.19 12.92 13.63
N ASP A 31 -5.83 13.20 12.49
CA ASP A 31 -7.25 13.61 12.37
C ASP A 31 -8.23 12.40 12.44
N VAL A 32 -8.09 11.56 13.46
CA VAL A 32 -8.94 10.39 13.64
C VAL A 32 -10.20 10.77 14.42
N LYS A 33 -11.33 10.91 13.72
CA LYS A 33 -12.67 11.04 14.32
C LYS A 33 -13.21 9.68 14.78
N ASP A 34 -14.06 9.67 15.81
CA ASP A 34 -14.55 8.46 16.49
C ASP A 34 -15.10 7.37 15.56
N SER A 35 -15.94 7.71 14.59
CA SER A 35 -16.51 6.72 13.66
C SER A 35 -15.44 6.03 12.79
N ARG A 36 -14.34 6.73 12.49
CA ARG A 36 -13.21 6.22 11.70
C ARG A 36 -12.24 5.44 12.59
N ALA A 37 -12.06 5.90 13.82
CA ALA A 37 -11.21 5.25 14.81
C ALA A 37 -11.57 3.77 14.97
N ARG A 38 -12.86 3.41 14.88
CA ARG A 38 -13.33 2.01 14.98
C ARG A 38 -12.76 1.05 13.93
N TRP A 39 -12.51 1.54 12.71
CA TRP A 39 -12.01 0.71 11.61
C TRP A 39 -10.50 0.84 11.37
N THR A 40 -9.92 1.97 11.75
CA THR A 40 -8.48 2.26 11.59
C THR A 40 -7.73 1.89 12.87
N VAL A 41 -7.91 2.66 13.93
CA VAL A 41 -7.27 2.44 15.24
C VAL A 41 -7.75 1.14 15.88
N GLY A 42 -9.05 0.86 15.84
CA GLY A 42 -9.65 -0.37 16.36
C GLY A 42 -9.04 -1.62 15.72
N ASP A 43 -8.70 -1.59 14.43
CA ASP A 43 -7.99 -2.70 13.78
C ASP A 43 -6.62 -2.91 14.42
N TRP A 44 -5.83 -1.84 14.63
CA TRP A 44 -4.53 -1.91 15.31
C TRP A 44 -4.61 -2.41 16.76
N LEU A 45 -5.72 -2.19 17.45
CA LEU A 45 -5.90 -2.54 18.86
C LEU A 45 -6.47 -3.94 19.12
N ILE A 46 -6.78 -4.72 18.07
CA ILE A 46 -7.08 -6.16 18.22
C ILE A 46 -5.90 -6.83 18.94
N ASN A 47 -6.16 -7.54 20.04
CA ASN A 47 -5.16 -8.12 20.95
C ASN A 47 -5.57 -9.51 21.46
N TYR A 48 -4.81 -10.10 22.40
CA TYR A 48 -5.00 -11.48 22.89
C TYR A 48 -5.69 -11.61 24.25
N GLU A 49 -6.29 -10.55 24.79
CA GLU A 49 -7.07 -10.59 26.05
C GLU A 49 -8.32 -11.49 25.93
N GLY A 50 -8.81 -11.71 24.71
CA GLY A 50 -9.85 -12.69 24.38
C GLY A 50 -9.33 -14.08 24.00
N GLY A 51 -8.04 -14.37 24.23
CA GLY A 51 -7.32 -15.53 23.73
C GLY A 51 -6.59 -15.25 22.40
N PHE A 52 -5.77 -16.19 21.95
CA PHE A 52 -5.07 -16.06 20.66
C PHE A 52 -6.10 -15.96 19.51
N VAL A 53 -6.00 -14.88 18.72
CA VAL A 53 -6.93 -14.56 17.63
C VAL A 53 -6.20 -13.96 16.43
N ARG A 54 -6.75 -14.10 15.23
CA ARG A 54 -6.23 -13.40 14.04
C ARG A 54 -6.07 -11.91 14.28
N ARG A 55 -5.01 -11.33 13.72
CA ARG A 55 -4.68 -9.88 13.77
C ARG A 55 -4.29 -9.32 15.14
N GLY A 56 -4.24 -10.16 16.18
CA GLY A 56 -4.02 -9.75 17.56
C GLY A 56 -2.60 -9.32 17.93
N PHE A 57 -1.60 -9.70 17.12
CA PHE A 57 -0.19 -9.51 17.52
C PHE A 57 0.18 -8.04 17.75
N ALA A 58 -0.24 -7.13 16.85
CA ALA A 58 0.08 -5.71 16.98
C ALA A 58 -0.54 -5.10 18.24
N GLY A 59 -1.82 -5.36 18.50
CA GLY A 59 -2.52 -4.80 19.65
C GLY A 59 -1.99 -5.34 20.97
N GLU A 60 -1.60 -6.61 21.02
CA GLU A 60 -0.95 -7.19 22.20
C GLU A 60 0.36 -6.46 22.54
N VAL A 61 1.23 -6.30 21.55
CA VAL A 61 2.49 -5.56 21.72
C VAL A 61 2.23 -4.13 22.18
N PHE A 62 1.22 -3.46 21.63
CA PHE A 62 0.86 -2.09 22.04
C PHE A 62 0.28 -2.02 23.45
N LEU A 63 -0.52 -3.00 23.86
CA LEU A 63 -1.07 -3.03 25.22
C LEU A 63 0.03 -3.25 26.25
N ASP A 64 0.88 -4.25 26.05
CA ASP A 64 1.96 -4.55 26.99
C ASP A 64 2.98 -3.42 27.06
N THR A 65 3.38 -2.88 25.89
CA THR A 65 4.27 -1.72 25.85
C THR A 65 3.62 -0.50 26.50
N GLY A 66 2.32 -0.29 26.27
CA GLY A 66 1.57 0.82 26.85
C GLY A 66 1.46 0.73 28.37
N ARG A 67 1.29 -0.49 28.91
CA ARG A 67 1.30 -0.76 30.36
C ARG A 67 2.66 -0.46 30.98
N VAL A 68 3.75 -0.87 30.34
CA VAL A 68 5.13 -0.66 30.83
C VAL A 68 5.57 0.80 30.73
N LEU A 69 5.26 1.48 29.62
CA LEU A 69 5.68 2.86 29.38
C LEU A 69 4.68 3.92 29.88
N HIS A 70 3.51 3.48 30.39
CA HIS A 70 2.38 4.35 30.73
C HIS A 70 1.93 5.25 29.56
N VAL A 71 1.97 4.72 28.34
CA VAL A 71 1.54 5.42 27.11
C VAL A 71 0.29 4.74 26.54
N SER A 72 -0.64 5.53 26.00
CA SER A 72 -1.83 4.95 25.36
C SER A 72 -1.45 4.05 24.16
N PRO A 73 -2.01 2.84 24.06
CA PRO A 73 -1.83 1.95 22.90
C PRO A 73 -2.16 2.61 21.56
N VAL A 74 -3.08 3.59 21.55
CA VAL A 74 -3.42 4.39 20.37
C VAL A 74 -2.20 5.14 19.85
N TRP A 75 -1.43 5.79 20.72
CA TRP A 75 -0.23 6.52 20.31
C TRP A 75 0.84 5.59 19.74
N LEU A 76 0.99 4.39 20.31
CA LEU A 76 1.92 3.38 19.78
C LEU A 76 1.50 2.93 18.38
N ALA A 77 0.22 2.68 18.15
CA ALA A 77 -0.33 2.35 16.83
C ALA A 77 -0.11 3.47 15.80
N LEU A 78 -0.35 4.73 16.18
CA LEU A 78 -0.15 5.89 15.32
C LEU A 78 1.34 6.11 15.01
N LEU A 79 2.22 5.97 16.00
CA LEU A 79 3.67 6.10 15.81
C LEU A 79 4.24 5.01 14.91
N LEU A 80 3.82 3.75 15.08
CA LEU A 80 4.23 2.66 14.18
C LEU A 80 3.72 2.92 12.75
N SER A 81 2.45 3.31 12.60
CA SER A 81 1.87 3.65 11.30
C SER A 81 2.66 4.78 10.62
N LEU A 82 2.99 5.84 11.37
CA LEU A 82 3.80 6.95 10.89
C LEU A 82 5.20 6.49 10.46
N ALA A 83 5.86 5.64 11.24
CA ALA A 83 7.16 5.08 10.89
C ALA A 83 7.08 4.27 9.59
N CYS A 84 6.05 3.44 9.42
CA CYS A 84 5.86 2.67 8.19
C CYS A 84 5.59 3.58 6.97
N TYR A 85 4.77 4.62 7.12
CA TYR A 85 4.58 5.63 6.07
C TYR A 85 5.90 6.34 5.74
N ALA A 86 6.66 6.78 6.75
CA ALA A 86 7.95 7.43 6.53
C ALA A 86 8.92 6.53 5.76
N VAL A 87 9.00 5.25 6.09
CA VAL A 87 9.81 4.25 5.37
C VAL A 87 9.34 4.10 3.92
N MET A 88 8.03 3.97 3.70
CA MET A 88 7.45 3.85 2.36
C MET A 88 7.75 5.09 1.50
N PHE A 89 7.49 6.30 2.02
CA PHE A 89 7.77 7.56 1.32
C PHE A 89 9.27 7.75 1.07
N PHE A 90 10.13 7.39 2.04
CA PHE A 90 11.58 7.43 1.86
C PHE A 90 12.06 6.47 0.76
N ALA A 91 11.52 5.25 0.70
CA ALA A 91 11.83 4.29 -0.35
C ALA A 91 11.45 4.82 -1.73
N VAL A 92 10.25 5.39 -1.87
CA VAL A 92 9.78 6.05 -3.10
C VAL A 92 10.69 7.19 -3.49
N TRP A 93 10.98 8.09 -2.55
CA TRP A 93 11.85 9.23 -2.78
C TRP A 93 13.22 8.77 -3.29
N LYS A 94 13.84 7.79 -2.62
CA LYS A 94 15.13 7.23 -3.04
C LYS A 94 15.09 6.63 -4.44
N LEU A 95 14.07 5.83 -4.75
CA LEU A 95 13.89 5.24 -6.08
C LEU A 95 13.67 6.33 -7.15
N LEU A 96 12.91 7.38 -6.85
CA LEU A 96 12.69 8.50 -7.76
C LEU A 96 13.94 9.35 -7.99
N GLN A 97 14.86 9.45 -7.01
CA GLN A 97 16.14 10.16 -7.22
C GLN A 97 17.02 9.49 -8.27
N VAL A 98 16.85 8.18 -8.47
CA VAL A 98 17.65 7.40 -9.41
C VAL A 98 16.85 6.94 -10.64
N ALA A 99 15.54 7.22 -10.68
CA ALA A 99 14.68 6.90 -11.80
C ALA A 99 14.85 7.93 -12.94
N SER A 100 14.61 7.49 -14.16
CA SER A 100 14.75 8.30 -15.35
C SER A 100 13.55 9.23 -15.48
N TRP A 101 13.70 10.31 -16.21
CA TRP A 101 12.56 11.16 -16.48
C TRP A 101 11.64 10.49 -17.51
N ASN A 102 10.44 10.11 -17.08
CA ASN A 102 9.41 9.61 -17.96
C ASN A 102 8.01 10.01 -17.49
N LEU A 103 7.11 10.24 -18.44
CA LEU A 103 5.72 10.58 -18.19
C LEU A 103 5.02 9.52 -17.33
N TRP A 104 5.29 8.23 -17.54
CA TRP A 104 4.67 7.16 -16.75
C TRP A 104 5.09 7.23 -15.27
N ILE A 105 6.33 7.66 -14.96
CA ILE A 105 6.79 7.84 -13.58
C ILE A 105 6.02 8.97 -12.92
N VAL A 106 5.91 10.12 -13.60
CA VAL A 106 5.17 11.28 -13.07
C VAL A 106 3.71 10.91 -12.87
N ALA A 107 3.08 10.28 -13.87
CA ALA A 107 1.69 9.86 -13.82
C ALA A 107 1.43 8.86 -12.69
N LEU A 108 2.30 7.86 -12.48
CA LEU A 108 2.19 6.93 -11.34
C LEU A 108 2.43 7.62 -10.01
N ALA A 109 3.39 8.54 -9.90
CA ALA A 109 3.66 9.25 -8.67
C ALA A 109 2.48 10.12 -8.23
N VAL A 110 1.84 10.83 -9.17
CA VAL A 110 0.69 11.70 -8.87
C VAL A 110 -0.65 10.97 -8.87
N SER A 111 -0.68 9.69 -9.24
CA SER A 111 -1.90 8.92 -9.42
C SER A 111 -2.76 8.87 -8.13
N PRO A 112 -4.08 9.09 -8.22
CA PRO A 112 -5.01 8.95 -7.10
C PRO A 112 -5.02 7.59 -6.40
N VAL A 113 -4.48 6.54 -7.03
CA VAL A 113 -4.42 5.17 -6.49
C VAL A 113 -2.99 4.78 -6.06
N THR A 114 -2.08 5.73 -5.92
CA THR A 114 -0.75 5.46 -5.37
C THR A 114 -0.50 6.26 -4.09
N LEU A 115 0.40 7.24 -4.11
CA LEU A 115 0.84 7.98 -2.92
C LEU A 115 -0.28 8.76 -2.25
N SER A 116 -1.23 9.27 -3.03
CA SER A 116 -2.37 10.02 -2.52
C SER A 116 -3.57 9.16 -2.16
N PHE A 117 -3.50 7.82 -2.34
CA PHE A 117 -4.64 6.93 -2.18
C PHE A 117 -5.41 7.19 -0.90
N GLY A 118 -4.81 7.07 0.28
CA GLY A 118 -5.59 7.30 1.50
C GLY A 118 -5.59 8.73 2.04
N ILE A 119 -5.03 9.70 1.31
CA ILE A 119 -5.46 11.09 1.46
C ILE A 119 -6.84 11.26 0.80
N LEU A 120 -7.01 10.66 -0.39
CA LEU A 120 -8.21 10.73 -1.20
C LEU A 120 -9.27 9.67 -0.82
N ASN A 121 -8.92 8.67 -0.03
CA ASN A 121 -9.79 7.59 0.39
C ASN A 121 -9.80 7.52 1.92
N ILE A 122 -10.85 8.08 2.52
CA ILE A 122 -10.90 8.39 3.95
C ILE A 122 -11.02 7.12 4.82
N GLY A 123 -11.75 6.09 4.35
CA GLY A 123 -11.96 4.87 5.13
C GLY A 123 -10.93 3.75 4.91
N GLY A 124 -10.10 3.84 3.86
CA GLY A 124 -9.00 2.91 3.61
C GLY A 124 -7.66 3.29 4.26
N TRP A 125 -7.61 4.42 4.98
CA TRP A 125 -6.36 5.02 5.46
C TRP A 125 -5.90 4.53 6.84
N GLY A 126 -4.59 4.51 7.08
CA GLY A 126 -4.02 4.22 8.41
C GLY A 126 -4.19 2.78 8.87
N ARG A 127 -4.52 1.86 7.96
CA ARG A 127 -4.71 0.44 8.23
C ARG A 127 -3.40 -0.34 8.07
N LYS A 128 -3.38 -1.60 8.51
CA LYS A 128 -2.16 -2.42 8.68
C LYS A 128 -1.43 -2.78 7.39
N GLU A 129 -2.01 -2.52 6.21
CA GLU A 129 -1.37 -2.82 4.92
C GLU A 129 -0.15 -1.94 4.65
N ILE A 130 -0.02 -0.82 5.38
CA ILE A 130 1.21 -0.02 5.37
C ILE A 130 2.42 -0.81 5.85
N LEU A 131 2.25 -1.84 6.70
CA LEU A 131 3.33 -2.76 7.10
C LEU A 131 3.93 -3.44 5.85
N TYR A 132 3.07 -3.96 4.97
CA TYR A 132 3.48 -4.62 3.72
C TYR A 132 4.24 -3.68 2.80
N LEU A 133 3.70 -2.47 2.56
CA LEU A 133 4.32 -1.48 1.67
C LEU A 133 5.66 -0.97 2.22
N ALA A 134 5.74 -0.75 3.54
CA ALA A 134 6.99 -0.38 4.20
C ALA A 134 8.03 -1.49 4.09
N GLY A 135 7.65 -2.76 4.33
CA GLY A 135 8.56 -3.89 4.17
C GLY A 135 9.05 -4.09 2.74
N LEU A 136 8.20 -3.86 1.73
CA LEU A 136 8.59 -3.93 0.32
C LEU A 136 9.58 -2.79 0.03
N GLY A 137 9.33 -1.60 0.58
CA GLY A 137 10.26 -0.48 0.53
C GLY A 137 11.62 -0.79 1.14
N ILE A 138 11.64 -1.40 2.34
CA ILE A 138 12.89 -1.85 2.99
C ILE A 138 13.64 -2.84 2.10
N LEU A 139 12.95 -3.85 1.57
CA LEU A 139 13.55 -4.83 0.67
C LEU A 139 14.18 -4.15 -0.55
N LEU A 140 13.45 -3.26 -1.23
CA LEU A 140 13.97 -2.54 -2.39
C LEU A 140 15.16 -1.65 -2.03
N LEU A 141 15.11 -0.92 -0.92
CA LEU A 141 16.23 -0.11 -0.43
C LEU A 141 17.48 -0.94 -0.14
N MET A 142 17.32 -2.16 0.40
CA MET A 142 18.42 -3.10 0.58
C MET A 142 18.97 -3.59 -0.76
N LEU A 143 18.08 -3.90 -1.72
CA LEU A 143 18.45 -4.40 -3.06
C LEU A 143 19.05 -3.32 -3.98
N LEU A 144 18.86 -2.03 -3.67
CA LEU A 144 19.62 -0.93 -4.29
C LEU A 144 21.11 -0.97 -3.92
N ARG A 145 21.47 -1.59 -2.79
CA ARG A 145 22.88 -1.74 -2.40
C ARG A 145 23.51 -2.90 -3.17
N ALA A 146 24.46 -2.59 -4.05
CA ALA A 146 25.12 -3.56 -4.94
C ALA A 146 25.67 -4.82 -4.23
N LYS A 147 26.07 -4.72 -2.96
CA LYS A 147 26.73 -5.81 -2.20
C LYS A 147 25.91 -6.35 -1.04
N VAL A 148 24.58 -6.19 -1.03
CA VAL A 148 23.76 -6.77 0.05
C VAL A 148 23.90 -8.30 0.06
N GLN A 149 24.21 -8.87 1.22
CA GLN A 149 24.43 -10.31 1.40
C GLN A 149 23.09 -11.04 1.58
N ASP A 150 23.01 -12.27 1.04
CA ASP A 150 21.77 -13.06 1.08
C ASP A 150 21.29 -13.36 2.50
N TRP A 151 22.20 -13.65 3.44
CA TRP A 151 21.83 -13.95 4.82
C TRP A 151 21.15 -12.75 5.51
N LEU A 152 21.54 -11.52 5.17
CA LEU A 152 20.94 -10.31 5.72
C LEU A 152 19.52 -10.13 5.18
N LEU A 153 19.31 -10.39 3.88
CA LEU A 153 17.97 -10.41 3.29
C LEU A 153 17.09 -11.47 3.96
N ILE A 154 17.63 -12.68 4.16
CA ILE A 154 16.93 -13.78 4.85
C ILE A 154 16.56 -13.34 6.27
N ALA A 155 17.50 -12.82 7.06
CA ALA A 155 17.26 -12.42 8.44
C ALA A 155 16.19 -11.32 8.55
N VAL A 156 16.31 -10.26 7.74
CA VAL A 156 15.36 -9.14 7.76
C VAL A 156 13.98 -9.58 7.30
N MET A 157 13.88 -10.34 6.19
CA MET A 157 12.58 -10.81 5.68
C MET A 157 11.94 -11.85 6.59
N THR A 158 12.72 -12.72 7.22
CA THR A 158 12.21 -13.69 8.21
C THR A 158 11.70 -12.99 9.47
N SER A 159 12.29 -11.84 9.83
CA SER A 159 11.81 -11.04 10.95
C SER A 159 10.53 -10.28 10.62
N ILE A 160 10.37 -9.80 9.39
CA ILE A 160 9.26 -8.91 9.02
C ILE A 160 8.04 -9.69 8.48
N CYS A 161 8.23 -10.61 7.54
CA CYS A 161 7.13 -11.25 6.80
C CYS A 161 6.15 -12.03 7.70
N PRO A 162 6.60 -12.87 8.66
CA PRO A 162 5.69 -13.58 9.56
C PRO A 162 4.90 -12.61 10.45
N LEU A 163 5.54 -11.54 10.93
CA LEU A 163 4.87 -10.50 11.73
C LEU A 163 3.78 -9.79 10.93
N MET A 164 4.00 -9.52 9.64
CA MET A 164 2.95 -8.98 8.77
C MET A 164 1.73 -9.89 8.75
N VAL A 165 1.92 -11.21 8.65
CA VAL A 165 0.82 -12.20 8.63
C VAL A 165 0.11 -12.27 9.99
N LEU A 166 0.84 -12.23 11.10
CA LEU A 166 0.26 -12.20 12.45
C LEU A 166 -0.55 -10.91 12.71
N CYS A 167 -0.10 -9.78 12.16
CA CYS A 167 -0.80 -8.50 12.24
C CYS A 167 -2.02 -8.44 11.31
N HIS A 168 -1.87 -8.95 10.08
CA HIS A 168 -2.90 -8.92 9.05
C HIS A 168 -2.67 -10.04 8.00
N GLU A 169 -3.42 -11.13 8.15
CA GLU A 169 -3.25 -12.36 7.37
C GLU A 169 -3.35 -12.20 5.84
N PRO A 170 -4.19 -11.32 5.25
CA PRO A 170 -4.31 -11.17 3.81
C PRO A 170 -3.04 -10.67 3.12
N LEU A 171 -2.09 -10.10 3.88
CA LEU A 171 -0.85 -9.55 3.32
C LEU A 171 0.01 -10.61 2.63
N ILE A 172 -0.14 -11.88 3.00
CA ILE A 172 0.58 -12.99 2.36
C ILE A 172 0.23 -13.12 0.86
N CYS A 173 -0.98 -12.73 0.43
CA CYS A 173 -1.39 -12.75 -0.97
C CYS A 173 -0.55 -11.81 -1.86
N PHE A 174 0.16 -10.86 -1.26
CA PHE A 174 1.02 -9.90 -1.96
C PHE A 174 2.52 -10.26 -1.91
N PHE A 175 2.90 -11.35 -1.24
CA PHE A 175 4.29 -11.83 -1.22
C PHE A 175 4.88 -12.22 -2.58
N PRO A 176 4.10 -12.57 -3.64
CA PRO A 176 4.67 -12.71 -4.97
C PRO A 176 5.44 -11.48 -5.45
N TYR A 177 5.11 -10.27 -5.01
CA TYR A 177 5.90 -9.06 -5.33
C TYR A 177 7.26 -9.02 -4.62
N TYR A 178 7.36 -9.50 -3.38
CA TYR A 178 8.65 -9.66 -2.68
C TYR A 178 9.54 -10.65 -3.42
N PHE A 179 8.96 -11.80 -3.81
CA PHE A 179 9.66 -12.79 -4.60
C PHE A 179 10.10 -12.24 -5.96
N GLY A 180 9.20 -11.51 -6.65
CA GLY A 180 9.51 -10.81 -7.89
C GLY A 180 10.68 -9.84 -7.76
N ALA A 181 10.71 -9.04 -6.68
CA ALA A 181 11.82 -8.12 -6.39
C ALA A 181 13.16 -8.87 -6.27
N LEU A 182 13.18 -10.00 -5.55
CA LEU A 182 14.37 -10.84 -5.40
C LEU A 182 14.84 -11.43 -6.73
N VAL A 183 13.92 -11.96 -7.54
CA VAL A 183 14.24 -12.52 -8.87
C VAL A 183 14.80 -11.43 -9.79
N ILE A 184 14.19 -10.24 -9.82
CA ILE A 184 14.66 -9.09 -10.61
C ILE A 184 16.07 -8.69 -10.16
N ALA A 185 16.30 -8.57 -8.85
CA ALA A 185 17.57 -8.10 -8.32
C ALA A 185 18.72 -9.10 -8.46
N ARG A 186 18.44 -10.40 -8.28
CA ARG A 186 19.46 -11.47 -8.36
C ARG A 186 19.61 -12.05 -9.75
N HIS A 187 18.66 -11.77 -10.66
CA HIS A 187 18.60 -12.33 -12.00
C HIS A 187 18.69 -13.88 -12.00
N SER A 188 18.20 -14.49 -10.92
CA SER A 188 18.32 -15.92 -10.64
C SER A 188 17.16 -16.37 -9.75
N ILE A 189 16.29 -17.22 -10.31
CA ILE A 189 15.17 -17.81 -9.58
C ILE A 189 15.68 -18.69 -8.42
N LYS A 190 16.79 -19.42 -8.63
CA LYS A 190 17.38 -20.27 -7.58
C LYS A 190 17.84 -19.45 -6.37
N SER A 191 18.48 -18.30 -6.59
CA SER A 191 18.89 -17.40 -5.49
C SER A 191 17.68 -16.78 -4.80
N ALA A 192 16.67 -16.34 -5.55
CA ALA A 192 15.45 -15.82 -4.97
C ALA A 192 14.70 -16.87 -4.12
N ILE A 193 14.62 -18.12 -4.58
CA ILE A 193 14.05 -19.23 -3.80
C ILE A 193 14.81 -19.39 -2.50
N LYS A 194 16.15 -19.52 -2.54
CA LYS A 194 16.99 -19.64 -1.34
C LYS A 194 16.72 -18.53 -0.31
N ILE A 195 16.59 -17.28 -0.78
CA ILE A 195 16.35 -16.13 0.11
C ILE A 195 14.91 -16.15 0.66
N ALA A 196 13.94 -16.56 -0.14
CA ALA A 196 12.52 -16.53 0.20
C ALA A 196 12.05 -17.75 1.01
N THR A 197 12.79 -18.87 1.01
CA THR A 197 12.36 -20.12 1.68
C THR A 197 12.06 -19.92 3.17
N LEU A 198 13.01 -19.37 3.93
CA LEU A 198 12.84 -19.22 5.38
C LEU A 198 11.75 -18.19 5.74
N PRO A 199 11.71 -16.98 5.14
CA PRO A 199 10.61 -16.04 5.36
C PRO A 199 9.24 -16.65 5.03
N LEU A 200 9.12 -17.38 3.91
CA LEU A 200 7.86 -17.99 3.51
C LEU A 200 7.45 -19.11 4.46
N LEU A 201 8.39 -19.97 4.88
CA LEU A 201 8.12 -21.04 5.84
C LEU A 201 7.50 -20.49 7.13
N PHE A 202 8.15 -19.51 7.76
CA PHE A 202 7.63 -18.90 9.00
C PHE A 202 6.32 -18.14 8.77
N SER A 203 6.15 -17.50 7.61
CA SER A 203 4.89 -16.82 7.27
C SER A 203 3.75 -17.80 7.04
N THR A 204 4.02 -18.98 6.47
CA THR A 204 3.04 -20.07 6.34
C THR A 204 2.68 -20.64 7.71
N VAL A 205 3.64 -20.84 8.61
CA VAL A 205 3.35 -21.25 9.99
C VAL A 205 2.47 -20.21 10.68
N ALA A 206 2.80 -18.92 10.58
CA ALA A 206 1.97 -17.83 11.11
C ALA A 206 0.55 -17.84 10.51
N LEU A 207 0.43 -18.05 9.20
CA LEU A 207 -0.87 -18.13 8.52
C LEU A 207 -1.71 -19.30 9.06
N VAL A 208 -1.12 -20.49 9.19
CA VAL A 208 -1.82 -21.66 9.73
C VAL A 208 -2.33 -21.39 11.13
N LEU A 209 -1.49 -20.84 12.01
CA LEU A 209 -1.89 -20.47 13.37
C LEU A 209 -3.09 -19.51 13.36
N VAL A 210 -3.04 -18.48 12.53
CA VAL A 210 -4.06 -17.43 12.45
C VAL A 210 -5.38 -17.93 11.86
N ILE A 211 -5.34 -18.79 10.83
CA ILE A 211 -6.55 -19.36 10.20
C ILE A 211 -7.35 -20.23 11.21
N HIS A 212 -6.67 -20.94 12.10
CA HIS A 212 -7.34 -21.75 13.13
C HIS A 212 -7.97 -20.92 14.27
N HIS A 213 -7.74 -19.61 14.31
CA HIS A 213 -8.21 -18.72 15.37
C HIS A 213 -8.91 -17.46 14.80
N PRO A 214 -10.05 -17.59 14.09
CA PRO A 214 -10.72 -16.47 13.44
C PRO A 214 -11.36 -15.46 14.40
N GLY A 215 -11.56 -15.82 15.67
CA GLY A 215 -12.29 -15.04 16.66
C GLY A 215 -13.78 -15.36 16.71
N ASN A 216 -14.45 -14.88 17.75
CA ASN A 216 -15.90 -14.99 17.93
C ASN A 216 -16.41 -13.78 18.75
N ALA A 217 -17.72 -13.74 19.02
CA ALA A 217 -18.34 -12.65 19.78
C ALA A 217 -17.77 -12.48 21.19
N THR A 218 -17.45 -13.57 21.89
CA THR A 218 -16.83 -13.55 23.23
C THR A 218 -15.42 -12.99 23.17
N THR A 219 -14.61 -13.43 22.20
CA THR A 219 -13.26 -12.88 21.97
C THR A 219 -13.31 -11.39 21.69
N ALA A 220 -14.22 -10.93 20.83
CA ALA A 220 -14.39 -9.52 20.52
C ALA A 220 -14.81 -8.69 21.76
N ALA A 221 -15.74 -9.21 22.57
CA ALA A 221 -16.17 -8.56 23.81
C ALA A 221 -15.02 -8.42 24.81
N ASN A 222 -14.27 -9.50 25.05
CA ASN A 222 -13.12 -9.49 25.96
C ASN A 222 -12.03 -8.49 25.51
N ILE A 223 -11.75 -8.43 24.20
CA ILE A 223 -10.84 -7.44 23.64
C ILE A 223 -11.36 -6.03 23.91
N CYS A 224 -12.63 -5.75 23.66
CA CYS A 224 -13.20 -4.43 23.90
C CYS A 224 -13.17 -4.01 25.38
N ASP A 225 -13.44 -4.94 26.30
CA ASP A 225 -13.40 -4.66 27.73
C ASP A 225 -11.97 -4.40 28.22
N SER A 226 -10.97 -5.07 27.65
CA SER A 226 -9.55 -4.83 27.96
C SER A 226 -9.07 -3.40 27.66
N LEU A 227 -9.74 -2.71 26.73
CA LEU A 227 -9.38 -1.36 26.30
C LEU A 227 -9.92 -0.26 27.25
N GLY A 228 -10.70 -0.64 28.27
CA GLY A 228 -11.18 0.28 29.30
C GLY A 228 -11.92 1.49 28.71
N PRO A 229 -11.55 2.74 29.07
CA PRO A 229 -12.19 3.95 28.53
C PRO A 229 -12.10 4.12 27.01
N LEU A 230 -11.08 3.54 26.35
CA LEU A 230 -10.91 3.65 24.91
C LEU A 230 -12.04 2.97 24.13
N LYS A 231 -12.73 1.98 24.74
CA LYS A 231 -13.73 1.14 24.08
C LYS A 231 -14.84 1.93 23.37
N GLN A 232 -15.26 3.07 23.93
CA GLN A 232 -16.32 3.91 23.37
C GLN A 232 -15.97 4.46 21.97
N HIS A 233 -14.68 4.63 21.69
CA HIS A 233 -14.18 5.26 20.46
C HIS A 233 -13.70 4.22 19.43
N VAL A 234 -13.24 3.04 19.87
CA VAL A 234 -12.55 2.07 19.00
C VAL A 234 -13.31 0.75 18.77
N CYS A 235 -14.31 0.42 19.60
CA CYS A 235 -15.20 -0.72 19.39
C CYS A 235 -16.39 -0.34 18.50
N GLY A 236 -17.06 -1.31 17.87
CA GLY A 236 -18.11 -1.08 16.86
C GLY A 236 -17.60 -1.08 15.42
N GLY A 237 -16.43 -1.68 15.17
CA GLY A 237 -15.77 -1.71 13.86
C GLY A 237 -14.95 -2.98 13.66
N ALA A 238 -13.63 -2.84 13.51
CA ALA A 238 -12.76 -3.97 13.17
C ALA A 238 -12.74 -5.07 14.25
N ILE A 239 -12.84 -4.71 15.54
CA ILE A 239 -12.89 -5.66 16.65
C ILE A 239 -14.18 -6.49 16.60
N ASP A 240 -15.33 -5.83 16.52
CA ASP A 240 -16.64 -6.48 16.41
C ASP A 240 -16.76 -7.35 15.16
N TYR A 241 -16.07 -6.99 14.08
CA TYR A 241 -16.04 -7.79 12.85
C TYR A 241 -15.40 -9.16 13.04
N LEU A 242 -14.62 -9.40 14.12
CA LEU A 242 -14.16 -10.74 14.50
C LEU A 242 -15.30 -11.71 14.82
N ALA A 243 -16.45 -11.19 15.26
CA ALA A 243 -17.65 -11.98 15.52
C ALA A 243 -18.40 -12.39 14.24
N SER A 244 -18.03 -11.82 13.09
CA SER A 244 -18.74 -12.04 11.82
C SER A 244 -18.43 -13.41 11.22
N THR A 245 -19.48 -14.08 10.72
CA THR A 245 -19.33 -15.36 10.02
C THR A 245 -18.95 -15.16 8.55
N SER A 246 -18.32 -16.17 7.95
CA SER A 246 -18.00 -16.18 6.51
C SER A 246 -19.23 -16.09 5.61
N ALA A 247 -20.40 -16.57 6.09
CA ALA A 247 -21.66 -16.40 5.38
C ALA A 247 -22.13 -14.94 5.43
N GLY A 248 -22.14 -14.33 6.61
CA GLY A 248 -22.52 -12.92 6.78
C GLY A 248 -21.63 -11.97 5.98
N ALA A 249 -20.31 -12.20 5.98
CA ALA A 249 -19.37 -11.41 5.18
C ALA A 249 -19.67 -11.49 3.67
N ARG A 250 -19.97 -12.69 3.14
CA ARG A 250 -20.33 -12.86 1.73
C ARG A 250 -21.66 -12.21 1.37
N THR A 251 -22.66 -12.31 2.25
CA THR A 251 -23.95 -11.62 2.06
C THR A 251 -23.75 -10.11 2.01
N LEU A 252 -22.99 -9.54 2.96
CA LEU A 252 -22.68 -8.11 2.97
C LEU A 252 -21.97 -7.66 1.69
N VAL A 253 -21.00 -8.44 1.21
CA VAL A 253 -20.31 -8.14 -0.06
C VAL A 253 -21.29 -8.23 -1.24
N ALA A 254 -22.13 -9.25 -1.31
CA ALA A 254 -23.11 -9.42 -2.39
C ALA A 254 -24.13 -8.27 -2.44
N GLU A 255 -24.64 -7.84 -1.29
CA GLU A 255 -25.53 -6.68 -1.16
C GLU A 255 -24.86 -5.40 -1.66
N ASN A 256 -23.59 -5.18 -1.28
CA ASN A 256 -22.84 -4.02 -1.75
C ASN A 256 -22.50 -4.08 -3.25
N ILE A 257 -22.19 -5.26 -3.79
CA ILE A 257 -21.97 -5.45 -5.23
C ILE A 257 -23.18 -4.97 -6.03
N GLN A 258 -24.38 -5.33 -5.56
CA GLN A 258 -25.63 -4.92 -6.20
C GLN A 258 -25.91 -3.43 -6.00
N ALA A 259 -25.81 -2.94 -4.77
CA ALA A 259 -26.16 -1.56 -4.42
C ALA A 259 -25.24 -0.50 -5.08
N TYR A 260 -23.98 -0.84 -5.32
CA TYR A 260 -22.96 0.10 -5.81
C TYR A 260 -22.33 -0.30 -7.14
N HIS A 261 -22.84 -1.34 -7.80
CA HIS A 261 -22.34 -1.85 -9.09
C HIS A 261 -20.82 -2.06 -9.09
N TYR A 262 -20.30 -2.81 -8.12
CA TYR A 262 -18.85 -2.98 -7.86
C TYR A 262 -18.04 -3.30 -9.10
N TYR A 263 -18.53 -4.21 -9.95
CA TYR A 263 -17.80 -4.62 -11.14
C TYR A 263 -17.55 -3.44 -12.09
N THR A 264 -18.55 -2.61 -12.35
CA THR A 264 -18.40 -1.41 -13.18
C THR A 264 -17.53 -0.37 -12.46
N LEU A 265 -17.80 -0.13 -11.17
CA LEU A 265 -17.12 0.89 -10.39
C LEU A 265 -15.61 0.62 -10.28
N TYR A 266 -15.23 -0.56 -9.81
CA TYR A 266 -13.84 -0.90 -9.56
C TYR A 266 -13.07 -1.22 -10.85
N SER A 267 -13.71 -1.79 -11.88
CA SER A 267 -13.02 -2.03 -13.17
C SER A 267 -12.62 -0.72 -13.85
N ASN A 268 -13.51 0.28 -13.91
CA ASN A 268 -13.22 1.57 -14.52
C ASN A 268 -12.01 2.26 -13.86
N TRP A 269 -11.97 2.28 -12.53
CA TRP A 269 -10.88 2.91 -11.79
C TRP A 269 -9.60 2.08 -11.78
N THR A 270 -9.71 0.75 -11.87
CA THR A 270 -8.54 -0.11 -12.09
C THR A 270 -7.92 0.15 -13.45
N ILE A 271 -8.74 0.32 -14.50
CA ILE A 271 -8.28 0.68 -15.85
C ILE A 271 -7.58 2.03 -15.81
N ALA A 272 -8.19 3.06 -15.20
CA ALA A 272 -7.59 4.39 -15.07
C ALA A 272 -6.25 4.35 -14.32
N GLY A 273 -6.17 3.61 -13.22
CA GLY A 273 -4.92 3.40 -12.47
C GLY A 273 -3.85 2.63 -13.25
N SER A 274 -4.26 1.78 -14.18
CA SER A 274 -3.37 0.94 -14.99
C SER A 274 -2.83 1.62 -16.25
N VAL A 275 -3.41 2.75 -16.71
CA VAL A 275 -2.93 3.46 -17.91
C VAL A 275 -1.43 3.80 -17.82
N PRO A 276 -0.91 4.41 -16.74
CA PRO A 276 0.52 4.67 -16.62
C PRO A 276 1.37 3.40 -16.53
N ILE A 277 0.84 2.29 -16.00
CA ILE A 277 1.53 0.99 -15.98
C ILE A 277 1.72 0.50 -17.43
N ILE A 278 0.67 0.55 -18.25
CA ILE A 278 0.75 0.15 -19.67
C ILE A 278 1.79 1.02 -20.40
N MET A 279 1.81 2.33 -20.14
CA MET A 279 2.82 3.24 -20.68
C MET A 279 4.24 2.84 -20.24
N ALA A 280 4.42 2.47 -18.97
CA ALA A 280 5.71 2.02 -18.44
C ALA A 280 6.18 0.73 -19.11
N PHE A 281 5.30 -0.26 -19.27
CA PHE A 281 5.60 -1.50 -19.98
C PHE A 281 5.97 -1.23 -21.43
N ALA A 282 5.18 -0.45 -22.17
CA ALA A 282 5.46 -0.11 -23.57
C ALA A 282 6.80 0.62 -23.75
N PHE A 283 7.18 1.48 -22.80
CA PHE A 283 8.47 2.17 -22.80
C PHE A 283 9.63 1.21 -22.46
N LEU A 284 9.55 0.50 -21.35
CA LEU A 284 10.63 -0.36 -20.85
C LEU A 284 10.84 -1.61 -21.73
N TRP A 285 9.81 -2.11 -22.40
CA TRP A 285 9.90 -3.30 -23.28
C TRP A 285 10.82 -3.09 -24.49
N ARG A 286 11.09 -1.84 -24.85
CA ARG A 286 12.05 -1.46 -25.91
C ARG A 286 13.49 -1.88 -25.55
N TYR A 287 13.79 -1.99 -24.26
CA TYR A 287 15.12 -2.33 -23.77
C TYR A 287 15.21 -3.83 -23.49
N ALA A 288 15.93 -4.56 -24.35
CA ALA A 288 16.01 -6.03 -24.29
C ALA A 288 16.49 -6.56 -22.92
N LYS A 289 17.45 -5.87 -22.29
CA LYS A 289 18.04 -6.27 -20.99
C LYS A 289 17.10 -6.19 -19.79
N VAL A 290 15.94 -5.55 -19.90
CA VAL A 290 14.94 -5.48 -18.82
C VAL A 290 13.67 -6.27 -19.10
N ARG A 291 13.50 -6.86 -20.30
CA ARG A 291 12.32 -7.68 -20.65
C ARG A 291 12.13 -8.84 -19.68
N TYR A 292 13.22 -9.50 -19.27
CA TYR A 292 13.16 -10.53 -18.24
C TYR A 292 12.53 -10.02 -16.94
N SER A 293 12.92 -8.82 -16.49
CA SER A 293 12.38 -8.22 -15.27
C SER A 293 10.91 -7.83 -15.41
N LEU A 294 10.49 -7.38 -16.59
CA LEU A 294 9.08 -7.08 -16.89
C LEU A 294 8.22 -8.37 -16.90
N ILE A 295 8.73 -9.47 -17.46
CA ILE A 295 8.05 -10.77 -17.42
C ILE A 295 7.91 -11.25 -15.98
N VAL A 296 8.97 -11.15 -15.18
CA VAL A 296 8.93 -11.50 -13.75
C VAL A 296 7.89 -10.64 -13.01
N LEU A 297 7.81 -9.34 -13.30
CA LEU A 297 6.79 -8.46 -12.74
C LEU A 297 5.36 -8.86 -13.15
N LEU A 298 5.15 -9.25 -14.41
CA LEU A 298 3.84 -9.76 -14.88
C LEU A 298 3.46 -11.05 -14.16
N ILE A 299 4.40 -12.00 -14.03
CA ILE A 299 4.18 -13.26 -13.32
C ILE A 299 3.87 -13.00 -11.85
N ALA A 300 4.65 -12.14 -11.18
CA ALA A 300 4.41 -11.76 -9.78
C ALA A 300 3.05 -11.09 -9.60
N THR A 301 2.66 -10.21 -10.53
CA THR A 301 1.34 -9.56 -10.54
C THR A 301 0.23 -10.58 -10.72
N GLY A 302 0.33 -11.47 -11.72
CA GLY A 302 -0.66 -12.51 -11.97
C GLY A 302 -0.82 -13.48 -10.80
N ALA A 303 0.30 -13.92 -10.21
CA ALA A 303 0.29 -14.78 -9.03
C ALA A 303 -0.35 -14.08 -7.82
N SER A 304 -0.04 -12.80 -7.60
CA SER A 304 -0.63 -12.04 -6.50
C SER A 304 -2.11 -11.78 -6.71
N CYS A 305 -2.54 -11.42 -7.92
CA CYS A 305 -3.95 -11.26 -8.26
C CYS A 305 -4.73 -12.56 -8.04
N ALA A 306 -4.18 -13.70 -8.51
CA ALA A 306 -4.80 -15.00 -8.30
C ALA A 306 -4.94 -15.34 -6.80
N ALA A 307 -3.90 -15.05 -6.00
CA ALA A 307 -3.93 -15.28 -4.56
C ALA A 307 -4.90 -14.33 -3.82
N SER A 308 -5.07 -13.09 -4.29
CA SER A 308 -5.93 -12.09 -3.65
C SER A 308 -7.40 -12.17 -4.08
N LEU A 309 -7.75 -12.95 -5.11
CA LEU A 309 -9.15 -13.14 -5.58
C LEU A 309 -10.11 -13.49 -4.45
N VAL A 310 -9.67 -14.33 -3.50
CA VAL A 310 -10.49 -14.72 -2.34
C VAL A 310 -10.89 -13.53 -1.47
N LEU A 311 -10.05 -12.49 -1.39
CA LEU A 311 -10.32 -11.30 -0.57
C LEU A 311 -11.52 -10.51 -1.08
N PHE A 312 -11.72 -10.47 -2.41
CA PHE A 312 -12.85 -9.79 -3.04
C PHE A 312 -14.20 -10.45 -2.71
N LEU A 313 -14.19 -11.70 -2.21
CA LEU A 313 -15.40 -12.39 -1.76
C LEU A 313 -15.83 -12.02 -0.33
N TYR A 314 -14.90 -11.54 0.49
CA TYR A 314 -15.12 -11.36 1.94
C TYR A 314 -14.96 -9.91 2.41
N ALA A 315 -14.35 -9.04 1.61
CA ALA A 315 -14.10 -7.66 1.97
C ALA A 315 -14.89 -6.70 1.06
N VAL A 316 -15.54 -5.70 1.66
CA VAL A 316 -16.30 -4.67 0.93
C VAL A 316 -15.39 -3.58 0.34
N ASP A 317 -14.16 -3.43 0.84
CA ASP A 317 -13.23 -2.35 0.49
C ASP A 317 -12.27 -2.74 -0.65
N TRP A 318 -12.82 -3.16 -1.81
CA TRP A 318 -12.05 -3.64 -2.98
C TRP A 318 -10.97 -2.66 -3.45
N GLY A 319 -11.24 -1.36 -3.34
CA GLY A 319 -10.30 -0.31 -3.72
C GLY A 319 -8.95 -0.39 -3.00
N ARG A 320 -8.94 -0.87 -1.76
CA ARG A 320 -7.71 -1.06 -0.96
C ARG A 320 -6.84 -2.19 -1.50
N TRP A 321 -7.43 -3.30 -1.92
CA TRP A 321 -6.67 -4.41 -2.51
C TRP A 321 -6.10 -4.04 -3.87
N ILE A 322 -6.87 -3.32 -4.68
CA ILE A 322 -6.42 -2.79 -5.98
C ILE A 322 -5.27 -1.79 -5.77
N TYR A 323 -5.38 -0.91 -4.77
CA TYR A 323 -4.31 0.02 -4.38
C TYR A 323 -2.98 -0.70 -4.12
N ILE A 324 -2.99 -1.77 -3.33
CA ILE A 324 -1.76 -2.52 -3.00
C ILE A 324 -1.12 -3.12 -4.26
N HIS A 325 -1.92 -3.67 -5.19
CA HIS A 325 -1.40 -4.18 -6.46
C HIS A 325 -0.76 -3.07 -7.30
N ILE A 326 -1.48 -1.96 -7.54
CA ILE A 326 -0.99 -0.86 -8.37
C ILE A 326 0.26 -0.22 -7.76
N PHE A 327 0.28 -0.02 -6.44
CA PHE A 327 1.42 0.53 -5.74
C PHE A 327 2.64 -0.40 -5.75
N SER A 328 2.43 -1.72 -5.59
CA SER A 328 3.52 -2.72 -5.69
C SER A 328 4.12 -2.75 -7.09
N VAL A 329 3.27 -2.69 -8.13
CA VAL A 329 3.72 -2.60 -9.53
C VAL A 329 4.50 -1.31 -9.76
N PHE A 330 4.03 -0.17 -9.25
CA PHE A 330 4.75 1.10 -9.30
C PHE A 330 6.15 1.00 -8.67
N PHE A 331 6.26 0.43 -7.47
CA PHE A 331 7.55 0.20 -6.79
C PHE A 331 8.53 -0.61 -7.64
N LEU A 332 8.04 -1.72 -8.19
CA LEU A 332 8.88 -2.60 -9.01
C LEU A 332 9.24 -1.98 -10.36
N LEU A 333 8.35 -1.18 -10.97
CA LEU A 333 8.68 -0.44 -12.19
C LEU A 333 9.78 0.60 -11.95
N LEU A 334 9.74 1.32 -10.83
CA LEU A 334 10.83 2.23 -10.45
C LEU A 334 12.15 1.48 -10.26
N PHE A 335 12.11 0.33 -9.58
CA PHE A 335 13.29 -0.50 -9.39
C PHE A 335 13.84 -1.08 -10.71
N ILE A 336 12.97 -1.51 -11.63
CA ILE A 336 13.37 -1.98 -12.96
C ILE A 336 14.00 -0.84 -13.77
N ASP A 337 13.45 0.38 -13.73
CA ASP A 337 14.03 1.52 -14.42
C ASP A 337 15.39 1.93 -13.83
N TYR A 338 15.56 1.85 -12.51
CA TYR A 338 16.88 2.00 -11.88
C TYR A 338 17.89 0.98 -12.44
N ARG A 339 17.53 -0.31 -12.46
CA ARG A 339 18.38 -1.38 -13.00
C ARG A 339 18.68 -1.21 -14.49
N ARG A 340 17.73 -0.66 -15.25
CA ARG A 340 17.93 -0.29 -16.65
C ARG A 340 19.07 0.71 -16.77
N GLN A 341 19.05 1.78 -15.97
CA GLN A 341 20.06 2.83 -16.02
C GLN A 341 21.45 2.35 -15.58
N GLU A 342 21.56 1.42 -14.63
CA GLU A 342 22.85 0.79 -14.29
C GLU A 342 23.46 0.03 -15.48
N ARG A 343 22.62 -0.65 -16.27
CA ARG A 343 23.06 -1.54 -17.37
C ARG A 343 23.24 -0.82 -18.71
N GLU A 344 22.44 0.21 -18.93
CA GLU A 344 22.39 1.03 -20.15
C GLU A 344 22.10 2.49 -19.75
N PRO A 345 23.11 3.20 -19.20
CA PRO A 345 22.99 4.63 -19.00
C PRO A 345 22.74 5.29 -20.36
N LEU A 346 21.73 6.18 -20.42
CA LEU A 346 21.38 6.86 -21.67
C LEU A 346 22.59 7.62 -22.22
N GLY A 347 23.04 7.21 -23.41
CA GLY A 347 24.00 7.93 -24.24
C GLY A 347 23.35 8.74 -25.35
N SER A 348 22.03 8.99 -25.31
CA SER A 348 21.34 9.68 -26.38
C SER A 348 20.32 10.70 -25.87
N GLU A 349 20.42 11.89 -26.44
CA GLU A 349 19.49 12.98 -26.27
C GLU A 349 18.09 12.55 -26.75
N VAL A 350 17.17 12.25 -25.84
CA VAL A 350 15.74 12.37 -26.11
C VAL A 350 15.48 13.86 -26.37
N PRO A 351 15.05 14.26 -27.58
CA PRO A 351 14.77 15.66 -27.89
C PRO A 351 13.70 16.20 -26.95
N LEU A 352 13.92 17.41 -26.43
CA LEU A 352 12.90 18.09 -25.62
C LEU A 352 11.62 18.26 -26.45
N PRO A 353 10.44 17.88 -25.91
CA PRO A 353 9.19 18.14 -26.59
C PRO A 353 9.03 19.65 -26.83
N SER A 354 8.38 20.03 -27.93
CA SER A 354 8.04 21.43 -28.16
C SER A 354 7.26 22.01 -26.96
N LYS A 355 7.40 23.31 -26.69
CA LYS A 355 6.73 23.98 -25.55
C LYS A 355 5.23 23.69 -25.50
N TRP A 356 4.58 23.59 -26.66
CA TRP A 356 3.16 23.21 -26.79
C TRP A 356 2.89 21.78 -26.31
N ARG A 357 3.68 20.80 -26.77
CA ARG A 357 3.55 19.39 -26.33
C ARG A 357 3.71 19.27 -24.81
N SER A 358 4.67 19.98 -24.22
CA SER A 358 4.87 19.98 -22.76
C SER A 358 3.67 20.56 -22.00
N ARG A 359 3.03 21.62 -22.52
CA ARG A 359 1.80 22.17 -21.94
C ARG A 359 0.63 21.18 -22.02
N CYS A 360 0.42 20.53 -23.17
CA CYS A 360 -0.64 19.53 -23.32
C CYS A 360 -0.44 18.33 -22.39
N VAL A 361 0.81 17.84 -22.25
CA VAL A 361 1.14 16.75 -21.32
C VAL A 361 0.89 17.16 -19.86
N GLY A 362 1.28 18.38 -19.48
CA GLY A 362 1.00 18.91 -18.15
C GLY A 362 -0.51 19.00 -17.87
N PHE A 363 -1.29 19.49 -18.83
CA PHE A 363 -2.74 19.54 -18.71
C PHE A 363 -3.38 18.16 -18.63
N ALA A 364 -2.92 17.18 -19.43
CA ALA A 364 -3.40 15.80 -19.37
C ALA A 364 -3.08 15.14 -18.02
N LEU A 365 -1.88 15.37 -17.47
CA LEU A 365 -1.52 14.91 -16.12
C LEU A 365 -2.39 15.55 -15.05
N PHE A 366 -2.66 16.86 -15.17
CA PHE A 366 -3.55 17.56 -14.25
C PHE A 366 -4.96 16.95 -14.28
N LEU A 367 -5.54 16.77 -15.47
CA LEU A 367 -6.85 16.12 -15.62
C LEU A 367 -6.81 14.70 -15.05
N TYR A 368 -5.79 13.90 -15.38
CA TYR A 368 -5.64 12.54 -14.87
C TYR A 368 -5.57 12.50 -13.33
N ALA A 369 -4.84 13.41 -12.71
CA ALA A 369 -4.71 13.47 -11.26
C ALA A 369 -6.00 13.94 -10.57
N THR A 370 -6.78 14.80 -11.23
CA THR A 370 -7.90 15.51 -10.60
C THR A 370 -9.28 14.98 -10.95
N SER A 371 -9.43 14.13 -11.96
CA SER A 371 -10.74 13.69 -12.45
C SER A 371 -11.25 12.39 -11.84
N TRP A 372 -10.46 11.70 -11.03
CA TRP A 372 -10.85 10.41 -10.47
C TRP A 372 -10.21 10.11 -9.11
N SER A 373 -10.85 9.23 -8.33
CA SER A 373 -10.25 8.62 -7.14
C SER A 373 -10.79 7.22 -6.94
N MET A 374 -9.96 6.30 -6.46
CA MET A 374 -10.40 4.94 -6.12
C MET A 374 -11.37 4.99 -4.92
N PRO A 375 -12.63 4.53 -5.07
CA PRO A 375 -13.67 4.72 -4.06
C PRO A 375 -13.51 3.77 -2.87
N ASN A 376 -14.09 4.17 -1.74
CA ASN A 376 -14.35 3.31 -0.58
C ASN A 376 -15.85 3.20 -0.38
N VAL A 377 -16.39 1.99 -0.36
CA VAL A 377 -17.82 1.77 -0.13
C VAL A 377 -18.01 1.50 1.36
N PRO A 378 -19.06 2.02 2.02
CA PRO A 378 -20.27 2.68 1.49
C PRO A 378 -20.19 4.20 1.31
N ASP A 379 -19.03 4.81 1.51
CA ASP A 379 -18.85 6.26 1.35
C ASP A 379 -19.18 6.64 -0.11
N LYS A 380 -20.42 7.11 -0.38
CA LYS A 380 -20.91 7.62 -1.68
C LYS A 380 -20.21 8.92 -2.09
N ILE A 381 -18.89 8.95 -2.04
CA ILE A 381 -18.12 10.16 -2.25
C ILE A 381 -17.76 10.24 -3.73
N GLU A 382 -18.28 11.27 -4.38
CA GLU A 382 -18.04 11.59 -5.77
C GLU A 382 -16.53 11.69 -6.05
N GLY A 383 -16.11 10.96 -7.07
CA GLY A 383 -14.71 10.63 -7.37
C GLY A 383 -13.93 11.76 -8.03
N TYR A 384 -13.88 12.96 -7.46
CA TYR A 384 -13.20 14.11 -8.07
C TYR A 384 -11.70 14.24 -7.74
N GLY A 385 -10.98 13.12 -7.51
CA GLY A 385 -9.53 13.14 -7.27
C GLY A 385 -9.06 14.22 -6.28
N TYR A 386 -8.00 14.95 -6.63
CA TYR A 386 -7.54 16.09 -5.82
C TYR A 386 -8.51 17.28 -5.80
N LEU A 387 -9.36 17.49 -6.81
CA LEU A 387 -10.33 18.61 -6.80
C LEU A 387 -11.45 18.39 -5.79
N GLY A 388 -11.79 17.13 -5.52
CA GLY A 388 -12.74 16.76 -4.48
C GLY A 388 -12.20 16.96 -3.07
N PHE A 389 -10.88 17.06 -2.88
CA PHE A 389 -10.27 17.09 -1.55
C PHE A 389 -10.64 18.34 -0.72
N PRO A 390 -10.56 19.58 -1.24
CA PRO A 390 -11.00 20.78 -0.51
C PRO A 390 -12.51 20.76 -0.20
N ILE A 391 -13.33 20.33 -1.16
CA ILE A 391 -14.79 20.20 -0.99
C ILE A 391 -15.10 19.23 0.17
N ARG A 392 -14.34 18.13 0.27
CA ARG A 392 -14.48 17.15 1.37
C ARG A 392 -14.10 17.72 2.73
N ILE A 393 -13.05 18.54 2.82
CA ILE A 393 -12.66 19.20 4.08
C ILE A 393 -13.76 20.16 4.53
N LEU A 394 -14.29 20.97 3.60
CA LEU A 394 -15.37 21.93 3.88
C LEU A 394 -16.65 21.22 4.35
N ASN A 395 -17.09 20.17 3.64
CA ASN A 395 -18.28 19.42 4.01
C ASN A 395 -18.13 18.68 5.35
N ALA A 396 -16.93 18.16 5.66
CA ALA A 396 -16.64 17.49 6.93
C ALA A 396 -16.62 18.44 8.14
N HIS A 397 -16.46 19.75 7.91
CA HIS A 397 -16.61 20.78 8.94
C HIS A 397 -18.06 21.27 9.06
N LEU A 398 -18.81 21.33 7.96
CA LEU A 398 -20.21 21.78 7.96
C LEU A 398 -21.20 20.74 8.52
N HIS A 399 -20.90 19.45 8.39
CA HIS A 399 -21.73 18.34 8.91
C HIS A 399 -21.16 17.69 10.17
N GLY A 400 -20.22 18.36 10.86
CA GLY A 400 -19.63 17.90 12.11
C GLY A 400 -20.37 18.45 13.33
N SER A 401 -21.57 17.94 13.60
CA SER A 401 -22.25 17.95 14.91
C SER A 401 -22.89 16.58 15.13
#